data_AF-A0A1F4DX58-F1
#
_entry.id   AF-A0A1F4DX58-F1
#
_cell.length_a   1.000
_cell.length_b   1.000
_cell.length_c   1.000
_cell.angle_alpha   90.00
_cell.angle_beta   90.00
_cell.angle_gamma   90.00
#
_symmetry.space_group_name_H-M   'P 1'
#
loop_
_entity.id
_entity.type
_entity.pdbx_description
1 polymer ?
#
loop_
_entity_poly.entity_id
_entity_poly.type
_entity_poly.pdbx_seq_one_letter_code
_entity_poly.pdbx_strand_id
1 'polypeptide(L)'
;MTASGTIKLVNPVGQRAVARTTLARRLDTLRGKSIGFIDNMKPNANLFVQYIEEMIRADYPDVRTHAVRKNYTSSKLIADQLDGKVDCLVNAWGD
;
A
#
# COMPACT_ATOMS: atom_id res chain seq x y z
N MET A 1 54.95 -23.07 5.02
CA MET A 1 54.06 -22.05 5.60
C MET A 1 52.72 -22.14 4.87
N THR A 2 51.72 -22.78 5.44
CA THR A 2 50.37 -22.86 4.84
C THR A 2 49.57 -21.65 5.32
N ALA A 3 49.13 -20.81 4.37
CA ALA A 3 48.30 -19.66 4.67
C ALA A 3 46.98 -20.13 5.29
N SER A 4 46.69 -19.66 6.51
CA SER A 4 45.44 -19.95 7.20
C SER A 4 44.27 -19.33 6.42
N GLY A 5 43.55 -20.16 5.66
CA GLY A 5 42.37 -19.75 4.91
C GLY A 5 41.23 -19.39 5.86
N THR A 6 40.76 -18.13 5.81
CA THR A 6 39.62 -17.70 6.63
C THR A 6 38.32 -18.15 5.99
N ILE A 7 37.49 -18.87 6.75
CA ILE A 7 36.15 -19.31 6.32
C ILE A 7 35.11 -18.39 6.97
N LYS A 8 34.20 -17.84 6.17
CA LYS A 8 33.09 -17.02 6.65
C LYS A 8 31.86 -17.90 6.85
N LEU A 9 31.52 -18.18 8.11
CA LEU A 9 30.25 -18.82 8.47
C LEU A 9 29.14 -17.76 8.48
N VAL A 10 28.05 -18.05 7.78
CA VAL A 10 26.84 -17.22 7.78
C VAL A 10 25.69 -17.99 8.42
N ASN A 11 24.93 -17.31 9.26
CA ASN A 11 23.70 -17.85 9.83
C ASN A 11 22.58 -17.76 8.78
N PRO A 12 22.00 -18.88 8.32
CA PRO A 12 20.92 -18.88 7.34
C PRO A 12 19.57 -18.47 7.94
N VAL A 13 19.45 -18.33 9.26
CA VAL A 13 18.23 -17.90 9.92
C VAL A 13 18.01 -16.41 9.71
N GLY A 14 16.95 -16.06 8.99
CA GLY A 14 16.54 -14.68 8.80
C GLY A 14 16.19 -14.02 10.13
N GLN A 15 16.96 -13.00 10.52
CA GLN A 15 16.64 -12.16 11.67
C GLN A 15 15.59 -11.12 11.26
N ARG A 16 14.42 -11.13 11.89
CA ARG A 16 13.40 -10.08 11.72
C ARG A 16 13.56 -9.04 12.81
N ALA A 17 13.98 -7.83 12.43
CA ALA A 17 13.77 -6.67 13.26
C ALA A 17 12.27 -6.33 13.24
N VAL A 18 11.59 -6.50 14.37
CA VAL A 18 10.17 -6.13 14.51
C VAL A 18 10.10 -4.73 15.08
N ALA A 19 9.79 -3.75 14.23
CA ALA A 19 9.40 -2.43 14.70
C ALA A 19 7.92 -2.46 15.12
N ARG A 20 7.63 -2.09 16.37
CA ARG A 20 6.24 -1.85 16.78
C ARG A 20 5.81 -0.51 16.20
N THR A 21 4.77 -0.53 15.38
CA THR A 21 4.11 0.67 14.86
C THR A 21 2.69 0.72 15.36
N THR A 22 2.18 1.93 15.61
CA THR A 22 0.76 2.12 15.88
C THR A 22 -0.06 1.90 14.61
N LEU A 23 -1.28 1.39 14.76
CA LEU A 23 -2.22 1.32 13.65
C LEU A 23 -2.58 2.72 13.15
N ALA A 24 -2.87 2.83 11.86
CA ALA A 24 -3.44 4.06 11.30
C ALA A 24 -4.77 4.39 11.97
N ARG A 25 -5.02 5.67 12.22
CA ARG A 25 -6.30 6.13 12.77
C ARG A 25 -7.42 5.85 11.77
N ARG A 26 -8.56 5.35 12.27
CA ARG A 26 -9.76 5.18 11.45
C ARG A 26 -10.40 6.55 11.23
N LEU A 27 -10.98 6.75 10.06
CA LEU A 27 -11.81 7.91 9.79
C LEU A 27 -13.20 7.70 10.42
N ASP A 28 -13.72 8.73 11.07
CA ASP A 28 -15.07 8.71 11.63
C ASP A 28 -16.15 8.95 10.54
N THR A 29 -15.76 9.54 9.42
CA THR A 29 -16.61 9.80 8.26
C THR A 29 -15.80 9.92 6.99
N LEU A 30 -16.45 9.71 5.84
CA LEU A 30 -15.87 9.98 4.53
C LEU A 30 -16.17 11.40 4.03
N ARG A 31 -17.13 12.12 4.62
CA ARG A 31 -17.49 13.48 4.15
C ARG A 31 -16.28 14.41 4.14
N GLY A 32 -16.06 15.05 2.99
CA GLY A 32 -14.97 15.97 2.72
C GLY A 32 -13.58 15.35 2.72
N LYS A 33 -13.48 14.01 2.71
CA LYS A 33 -12.20 13.30 2.75
C LYS A 33 -11.67 12.96 1.37
N SER A 34 -10.36 12.78 1.29
CA SER A 34 -9.69 12.20 0.12
C SER A 34 -9.26 10.76 0.38
N ILE A 35 -9.54 9.87 -0.58
CA ILE A 35 -9.25 8.44 -0.50
C ILE A 35 -8.25 8.07 -1.60
N GLY A 36 -7.19 7.38 -1.22
CA GLY A 36 -6.21 6.79 -2.14
C GLY A 36 -6.51 5.33 -2.43
N PHE A 37 -6.41 4.90 -3.68
CA PHE A 37 -6.48 3.51 -4.09
C PHE A 37 -5.16 3.05 -4.71
N ILE A 38 -4.63 1.91 -4.25
CA ILE A 38 -3.53 1.23 -4.93
C ILE A 38 -4.09 0.02 -5.68
N ASP A 39 -4.13 0.12 -7.01
CA ASP A 39 -4.47 -0.97 -7.91
C ASP A 39 -3.31 -1.98 -7.97
N ASN A 40 -3.64 -3.26 -7.75
CA ASN A 40 -2.71 -4.38 -7.66
C ASN A 40 -2.29 -4.99 -9.01
N MET A 41 -2.51 -4.30 -10.13
CA MET A 41 -2.19 -4.79 -11.49
C MET A 41 -3.03 -5.97 -12.00
N LYS A 42 -3.88 -6.58 -11.16
CA LYS A 42 -4.73 -7.69 -11.58
C LYS A 42 -5.61 -7.26 -12.78
N PRO A 43 -5.93 -8.18 -13.70
CA PRO A 43 -6.86 -7.88 -14.79
C PRO A 43 -8.13 -7.24 -14.25
N ASN A 44 -8.57 -6.14 -14.88
CA ASN A 44 -9.79 -5.40 -14.54
C ASN A 44 -9.84 -4.77 -13.14
N ALA A 45 -8.72 -4.73 -12.39
CA ALA A 45 -8.68 -4.06 -11.10
C ALA A 45 -8.98 -2.55 -11.21
N ASN A 46 -8.62 -1.93 -12.33
CA ASN A 46 -9.00 -0.56 -12.65
C ASN A 46 -10.52 -0.36 -12.76
N LEU A 47 -11.23 -1.29 -13.42
CA LEU A 47 -12.70 -1.23 -13.55
C LEU A 47 -13.35 -1.41 -12.19
N PHE A 48 -12.85 -2.35 -11.38
CA PHE A 48 -13.32 -2.52 -10.01
C PHE A 48 -13.16 -1.24 -9.19
N VAL A 49 -11.98 -0.61 -9.22
CA VAL A 49 -11.75 0.66 -8.52
C VAL A 49 -12.70 1.75 -9.04
N GLN A 50 -12.92 1.87 -10.34
CA GLN A 50 -13.86 2.83 -10.91
C GLN A 50 -15.29 2.65 -10.37
N TYR A 51 -15.81 1.43 -10.30
CA TYR A 51 -17.14 1.18 -9.73
C TYR A 51 -17.21 1.53 -8.24
N ILE A 52 -16.16 1.25 -7.47
CA ILE A 52 -16.09 1.66 -6.06
C ILE A 52 -16.09 3.19 -5.94
N GLU A 53 -15.34 3.91 -6.79
CA GLU A 53 -15.35 5.37 -6.82
C GLU A 53 -16.74 5.93 -7.16
N GLU A 54 -17.45 5.32 -8.11
CA GLU A 54 -18.83 5.70 -8.45
C GLU A 54 -19.78 5.50 -7.28
N MET A 55 -19.71 4.35 -6.60
CA MET A 55 -20.54 4.06 -5.42
C MET A 55 -20.26 5.05 -4.29
N ILE A 56 -18.98 5.32 -3.99
CA ILE A 56 -18.60 6.28 -2.94
C ILE A 56 -19.12 7.68 -3.30
N ARG A 57 -19.01 8.11 -4.55
CA ARG A 57 -19.46 9.44 -4.98
C ARG A 57 -20.99 9.57 -4.94
N ALA A 58 -21.73 8.48 -5.16
CA ALA A 58 -23.18 8.48 -5.05
C ALA A 58 -23.64 8.77 -3.62
N ASP A 59 -22.96 8.20 -2.62
CA ASP A 59 -23.31 8.37 -1.20
C ASP A 59 -22.63 9.60 -0.56
N TYR A 60 -21.45 9.97 -1.06
CA TYR A 60 -20.57 11.03 -0.55
C TYR A 60 -19.99 11.87 -1.71
N PRO A 61 -20.79 12.80 -2.28
CA PRO A 61 -20.41 13.56 -3.48
C PRO A 61 -19.21 14.50 -3.26
N ASP A 62 -18.87 14.79 -2.01
CA ASP A 62 -17.75 15.64 -1.60
C ASP A 62 -16.42 14.87 -1.40
N VAL A 63 -16.44 13.54 -1.50
CA VAL A 63 -15.24 12.70 -1.45
C VAL A 63 -14.42 12.85 -2.72
N ARG A 64 -13.10 12.96 -2.56
CA ARG A 64 -12.12 12.95 -3.65
C ARG A 64 -11.39 11.61 -3.69
N THR A 65 -11.14 11.08 -4.87
CA THR A 65 -10.41 9.81 -5.01
C THR A 65 -9.15 9.99 -5.85
N HIS A 66 -8.10 9.24 -5.50
CA HIS A 66 -6.84 9.21 -6.20
C HIS A 66 -6.40 7.75 -6.39
N ALA A 67 -6.42 7.24 -7.62
CA ALA A 67 -5.96 5.90 -7.92
C ALA A 67 -4.52 5.92 -8.47
N VAL A 68 -3.66 5.05 -7.95
CA VAL A 68 -2.36 4.74 -8.54
C VAL A 68 -2.29 3.25 -8.84
N ARG A 69 -1.70 2.91 -9.98
CA ARG A 69 -1.47 1.53 -10.36
C ARG A 69 -0.04 1.15 -10.01
N LYS A 70 0.12 0.12 -9.18
CA LYS A 70 1.47 -0.37 -8.89
C LYS A 70 2.08 -0.97 -10.17
N ASN A 71 3.40 -0.99 -10.24
CA ASN A 71 4.18 -1.65 -11.29
C ASN A 71 5.20 -2.65 -10.70
N TYR A 72 5.13 -2.88 -9.38
CA TYR A 72 5.98 -3.80 -8.63
C TYR A 72 5.13 -4.59 -7.63
N THR A 73 5.68 -5.66 -7.06
CA THR A 73 4.97 -6.50 -6.09
C THR A 73 4.55 -5.74 -4.83
N SER A 74 5.43 -4.88 -4.30
CA SER A 74 5.21 -4.13 -3.05
C SER A 74 4.46 -2.82 -3.26
N SER A 75 3.37 -2.62 -2.51
CA SER A 75 2.63 -1.35 -2.48
C SER A 75 3.42 -0.21 -1.81
N LYS A 76 4.47 -0.51 -1.02
CA LYS A 76 5.26 0.52 -0.33
C LYS A 76 5.94 1.49 -1.30
N LEU A 77 6.36 0.99 -2.47
CA LEU A 77 7.10 1.78 -3.45
C LEU A 77 6.21 2.78 -4.21
N ILE A 78 4.90 2.51 -4.31
CA ILE A 78 3.96 3.37 -5.03
C ILE A 78 3.17 4.29 -4.07
N ALA A 79 3.12 3.96 -2.78
CA ALA A 79 2.36 4.71 -1.78
C ALA A 79 2.81 6.19 -1.64
N ASP A 80 4.08 6.48 -1.89
CA ASP A 80 4.63 7.86 -1.94
C ASP A 80 3.87 8.77 -2.90
N GLN A 81 3.35 8.23 -4.02
CA GLN A 81 2.57 9.03 -4.96
C GLN A 81 1.27 9.57 -4.38
N LEU A 82 0.79 9.01 -3.27
CA LEU A 82 -0.42 9.41 -2.57
C LEU A 82 -0.12 10.18 -1.27
N ASP A 83 1.16 10.28 -0.87
CA ASP A 83 1.54 10.94 0.38
C ASP A 83 1.15 12.43 0.35
N GLY A 84 0.59 12.91 1.46
CA GLY A 84 0.04 14.26 1.59
C GLY A 84 -1.19 14.60 0.74
N LYS A 85 -1.69 13.66 -0.09
CA LYS A 85 -2.86 13.88 -0.97
C LYS A 85 -4.14 13.27 -0.43
N VAL A 86 -4.01 12.23 0.40
CA VAL A 86 -5.13 11.40 0.84
C VAL A 86 -5.23 11.34 2.36
N ASP A 87 -6.45 11.38 2.88
CA ASP A 87 -6.73 11.18 4.31
C ASP A 87 -6.69 9.69 4.69
N CYS A 88 -6.98 8.79 3.74
CA CYS A 88 -6.86 7.36 3.93
C CYS A 88 -6.43 6.63 2.64
N LEU A 89 -5.92 5.41 2.82
CA LEU A 89 -5.41 4.57 1.73
C LEU A 89 -6.08 3.20 1.77
N VAL A 90 -6.58 2.76 0.61
CA VAL A 90 -7.11 1.43 0.36
C VAL A 90 -6.14 0.70 -0.56
N ASN A 91 -5.54 -0.38 -0.06
CA ASN A 91 -4.79 -1.30 -0.90
C ASN A 91 -5.79 -2.29 -1.53
N ALA A 92 -6.10 -2.13 -2.81
CA ALA A 92 -7.10 -2.95 -3.51
C ALA A 92 -6.52 -4.32 -3.88
N TRP A 93 -6.20 -5.12 -2.86
CA TRP A 93 -5.71 -6.49 -2.98
C TRP A 93 -6.76 -7.49 -2.49
N GLY A 94 -6.96 -8.55 -3.25
CA GLY A 94 -7.64 -9.76 -2.78
C GLY A 94 -6.62 -10.88 -2.61
N ASP A 95 -6.69 -11.58 -1.48
CA ASP A 95 -5.94 -12.81 -1.18
C ASP A 95 -6.37 -13.93 -2.15
#